data_AF-A0A0K8RLL2-F1
#
_entry.id   AF-A0A0K8RLL2-F1
#
_cell.length_a   1.000
_cell.length_b   1.000
_cell.length_c   1.000
_cell.angle_alpha   90.00
_cell.angle_beta   90.00
_cell.angle_gamma   90.00
#
_symmetry.space_group_name_H-M   'P 1'
#
loop_
_entity.id
_entity.type
_entity.pdbx_description
1 polymer ?
#
loop_
_entity_poly.entity_id
_entity_poly.type
_entity_poly.pdbx_seq_one_letter_code
_entity_poly.pdbx_strand_id
1 'polypeptide(L)'
;MGDVQNPLVLEIRNRLFSASKRKKEITLCWVPSRVGIPGNEDADRVASSAKDRQVDLHKIPYTDYKHALKKSTKCRWQEEWNREMNNKLHAVKPLIQEWESARHRERFYEVVLCRL
;
A
#
# COMPACT_ATOMS: atom_id res chain seq x y z
N MET A 1 -16.71 11.45 -12.06
CA MET A 1 -16.01 11.56 -10.76
C MET A 1 -14.53 11.44 -11.08
N GLY A 2 -13.87 12.59 -11.27
CA GLY A 2 -12.59 12.68 -11.96
C GLY A 2 -11.45 12.04 -11.18
N ASP A 3 -10.58 11.35 -11.92
CA ASP A 3 -9.29 10.85 -11.47
C ASP A 3 -8.59 11.91 -10.60
N VAL A 4 -8.41 11.64 -9.30
CA VAL A 4 -7.71 12.55 -8.39
C VAL A 4 -6.23 12.48 -8.77
N GLN A 5 -5.85 13.33 -9.71
CA GLN A 5 -4.49 13.43 -10.23
C GLN A 5 -3.54 13.69 -9.06
N ASN A 6 -2.62 12.76 -8.83
CA ASN A 6 -1.59 12.89 -7.78
C ASN A 6 -0.81 14.20 -8.02
N PRO A 7 -0.77 15.14 -7.04
CA PRO A 7 -0.14 16.44 -7.21
C PRO A 7 1.35 16.36 -7.54
N LEU A 8 2.06 15.33 -7.06
CA LEU A 8 3.47 15.10 -7.40
C LEU A 8 3.63 14.70 -8.87
N VAL A 9 2.73 13.86 -9.38
CA VAL A 9 2.72 13.45 -10.79
C VAL A 9 2.47 14.66 -11.69
N LEU A 10 1.50 15.51 -11.33
CA LEU A 10 1.23 16.76 -12.04
C LEU A 10 2.43 17.69 -12.04
N GLU A 11 3.10 17.83 -10.88
CA GLU A 11 4.29 18.66 -10.75
C GLU A 11 5.44 18.16 -11.65
N ILE A 12 5.74 16.86 -11.62
CA ILE A 12 6.76 16.24 -12.46
C ILE A 12 6.43 16.48 -13.94
N ARG A 13 5.17 16.26 -14.35
CA ARG A 13 4.73 16.49 -15.73
C ARG A 13 4.94 17.94 -16.17
N ASN A 14 4.58 18.90 -15.32
CA ASN A 14 4.74 20.32 -15.62
C ASN A 14 6.22 20.71 -15.73
N ARG A 15 7.10 20.12 -14.91
CA ARG A 15 8.55 20.31 -14.99
C ARG A 15 9.14 19.73 -16.28
N LEU A 16 8.73 18.52 -16.67
CA LEU A 16 9.15 17.89 -17.93
C LEU A 16 8.72 18.73 -19.14
N PHE A 17 7.47 19.20 -19.15
CA PHE A 17 6.97 20.08 -20.21
C PHE A 17 7.76 21.40 -20.30
N SER A 18 8.08 22.00 -19.16
CA SER A 18 8.89 23.22 -19.09
C SER A 18 10.33 23.00 -19.57
N ALA A 19 10.92 21.84 -19.28
CA ALA A 19 12.24 21.47 -19.78
C ALA A 19 12.22 21.29 -21.31
N SER A 20 11.18 20.63 -21.84
CA SER A 20 10.99 20.46 -23.29
C SER A 20 10.86 21.81 -24.02
N LYS A 21 10.08 22.76 -23.47
CA LYS A 21 9.98 24.13 -24.01
C LYS A 21 11.33 24.84 -24.10
N ARG A 22 12.26 24.51 -23.21
CA ARG A 22 13.62 25.04 -23.18
C ARG A 22 14.61 24.22 -24.03
N LYS A 23 14.11 23.32 -24.88
CA LYS A 23 14.90 22.42 -25.73
C LYS A 23 15.87 21.54 -24.93
N LYS A 24 15.52 21.18 -23.69
CA LYS A 24 16.27 20.17 -22.93
C LYS A 24 15.71 18.79 -23.24
N GLU A 25 16.60 17.88 -23.62
CA GLU A 25 16.26 16.48 -23.80
C GLU A 25 16.35 15.74 -22.45
N ILE A 26 15.28 15.01 -22.10
CA ILE A 26 15.20 14.21 -20.88
C ILE A 26 14.62 12.85 -21.28
N THR A 27 15.37 11.78 -21.00
CA THR A 27 14.93 10.40 -21.23
C THR A 27 14.62 9.74 -19.90
N LEU A 28 13.44 9.13 -19.80
CA LEU A 28 13.04 8.33 -18.64
C LEU A 28 13.25 6.85 -18.98
N CYS A 29 14.16 6.21 -18.24
CA CYS A 29 14.44 4.79 -18.40
C CYS A 29 13.96 4.03 -17.16
N TRP A 30 13.26 2.92 -17.36
CA TRP A 30 12.94 2.00 -16.27
C TRP A 30 14.13 1.06 -16.05
N VAL A 31 14.44 0.79 -14.79
CA VAL A 31 15.44 -0.20 -14.38
C VAL A 31 14.81 -1.18 -13.39
N PRO A 32 15.18 -2.47 -13.44
CA PRO A 32 14.73 -3.44 -12.44
C PRO A 32 15.31 -3.11 -11.06
N SER A 33 14.48 -3.30 -10.02
CA SER A 33 14.88 -3.02 -8.63
C SER A 33 15.76 -4.15 -8.08
N ARG A 34 16.76 -3.79 -7.26
CA ARG A 34 17.64 -4.70 -6.49
C ARG A 34 18.37 -5.77 -7.32
N VAL A 35 18.86 -5.40 -8.51
CA VAL A 35 19.65 -6.31 -9.36
C VAL A 35 21.15 -6.01 -9.38
N GLY A 36 21.69 -5.21 -8.44
CA GLY A 36 23.12 -4.87 -8.43
C GLY A 36 23.51 -3.63 -9.23
N ILE A 37 22.55 -2.80 -9.71
CA ILE A 37 22.88 -1.54 -10.41
C ILE A 37 23.26 -0.48 -9.37
N PRO A 38 24.55 -0.06 -9.28
CA PRO A 38 25.02 0.72 -8.13
C PRO A 38 24.23 2.03 -7.92
N GLY A 39 23.97 2.77 -9.00
CA GLY A 39 23.22 4.03 -8.91
C GLY A 39 21.75 3.85 -8.47
N ASN A 40 21.11 2.74 -8.85
CA ASN A 40 19.75 2.45 -8.39
C ASN A 40 19.75 1.99 -6.92
N GLU A 41 20.73 1.19 -6.51
CA GLU A 41 20.86 0.74 -5.12
C GLU A 41 21.17 1.88 -4.17
N ASP A 42 22.03 2.82 -4.59
CA ASP A 42 22.31 4.03 -3.83
C ASP A 42 21.04 4.89 -3.67
N ALA A 43 20.26 5.06 -4.75
CA ALA A 43 18.98 5.76 -4.70
C ALA A 43 17.97 5.05 -3.77
N ASP A 44 17.83 3.73 -3.88
CA ASP A 44 16.94 2.91 -3.04
C ASP A 44 17.35 2.97 -1.55
N ARG A 45 18.66 2.99 -1.26
CA ARG A 45 19.20 3.13 0.10
C ARG A 45 18.85 4.49 0.70
N VAL A 46 19.05 5.58 -0.05
CA VAL A 46 18.69 6.93 0.39
C VAL A 46 17.17 7.05 0.58
N ALA A 47 16.37 6.55 -0.35
CA ALA A 47 14.91 6.54 -0.23
C ALA A 47 14.45 5.74 1.01
N SER A 48 15.10 4.62 1.32
CA SER A 48 14.80 3.81 2.51
C SER A 48 15.13 4.53 3.81
N SER A 49 16.20 5.33 3.85
CA SER A 49 16.57 6.14 5.02
C SER A 49 15.57 7.26 5.34
N ALA A 50 14.78 7.68 4.35
CA ALA A 50 13.78 8.73 4.53
C ALA A 50 12.57 8.29 5.36
N LYS A 51 12.42 6.98 5.63
CA LYS A 51 11.34 6.45 6.50
C LYS A 51 11.43 6.96 7.93
N ASP A 52 12.64 7.25 8.41
CA ASP A 52 12.88 7.72 9.78
C ASP A 52 12.82 9.25 9.89
N ARG A 53 12.61 9.96 8.76
CA ARG A 53 12.46 11.41 8.73
C ARG A 53 11.03 11.82 9.08
N GLN A 54 10.90 13.02 9.65
CA GLN A 54 9.60 13.65 9.83
C GLN A 54 8.97 13.86 8.44
N VAL A 55 7.79 13.26 8.24
CA VAL A 55 7.07 13.31 6.97
C VAL A 55 6.53 14.72 6.76
N ASP A 56 6.87 15.34 5.64
CA ASP A 56 6.18 16.52 5.15
C ASP A 56 4.77 16.11 4.70
N LEU A 57 3.76 16.51 5.45
CA LEU A 57 2.35 16.16 5.19
C LEU A 57 1.74 16.98 4.05
N HIS A 58 2.46 17.96 3.49
CA HIS A 58 1.94 18.79 2.42
C HIS A 58 1.77 17.99 1.11
N LYS A 59 0.57 18.10 0.53
CA LYS A 59 0.23 17.56 -0.80
C LYS A 59 0.36 16.03 -0.95
N ILE A 60 0.32 15.27 0.14
CA ILE A 60 0.23 13.81 0.05
C ILE A 60 -1.16 13.42 -0.48
N PRO A 61 -1.26 12.59 -1.54
CA PRO A 61 -2.53 12.07 -2.01
C PRO A 61 -3.30 11.33 -0.90
N TYR A 62 -4.62 11.56 -0.80
CA TYR A 62 -5.44 10.87 0.20
C TYR A 62 -5.39 9.33 0.05
N THR A 63 -5.09 8.83 -1.14
CA THR A 63 -4.93 7.40 -1.43
C THR A 63 -3.82 6.75 -0.62
N ASP A 64 -2.76 7.50 -0.30
CA ASP A 64 -1.59 6.98 0.39
C ASP A 64 -1.93 6.67 1.86
N TYR A 65 -2.88 7.42 2.43
CA TYR A 65 -3.42 7.16 3.77
C TYR A 65 -4.32 5.92 3.82
N LYS A 66 -4.90 5.46 2.70
CA LYS A 66 -5.87 4.34 2.71
C LYS A 66 -5.27 3.08 3.33
N HIS A 67 -4.00 2.79 3.06
CA HIS A 67 -3.35 1.60 3.60
C HIS A 67 -3.16 1.72 5.12
N ALA A 68 -2.61 2.85 5.59
CA ALA A 68 -2.39 3.10 7.01
C ALA A 68 -3.71 3.07 7.80
N LEU A 69 -4.76 3.72 7.28
CA LEU A 69 -6.09 3.72 7.89
C LEU A 69 -6.66 2.30 7.97
N LYS A 70 -6.65 1.54 6.86
CA LYS A 70 -7.11 0.14 6.86
C LYS A 70 -6.34 -0.72 7.85
N LYS A 71 -5.02 -0.53 7.96
CA LYS A 71 -4.18 -1.24 8.92
C LYS A 71 -4.59 -0.90 10.35
N SER A 72 -4.72 0.39 10.67
CA SER A 72 -5.14 0.85 12.00
C SER A 72 -6.53 0.32 12.38
N THR A 73 -7.50 0.39 11.46
CA THR A 73 -8.85 -0.18 11.67
C THR A 73 -8.78 -1.68 11.95
N LYS A 74 -8.00 -2.45 11.17
CA LYS A 74 -7.83 -3.89 11.39
C LYS A 74 -7.16 -4.20 12.72
N CYS A 75 -6.12 -3.45 13.11
CA CYS A 75 -5.45 -3.63 14.39
C CYS A 75 -6.42 -3.40 15.55
N ARG A 76 -7.21 -2.32 15.50
CA ARG A 76 -8.22 -2.04 16.53
C ARG A 76 -9.29 -3.12 16.59
N TRP A 77 -9.79 -3.57 15.44
CA TRP A 77 -10.73 -4.70 15.41
C TRP A 77 -10.12 -5.96 16.02
N GLN A 78 -8.85 -6.25 15.73
CA GLN A 78 -8.16 -7.40 16.30
C GLN A 78 -8.02 -7.28 17.82
N GLU A 79 -7.73 -6.09 18.34
CA GLU A 79 -7.67 -5.82 19.78
C GLU A 79 -9.03 -6.01 20.46
N GLU A 80 -10.11 -5.50 19.86
CA GLU A 80 -11.48 -5.71 20.34
C GLU A 80 -11.84 -7.20 20.32
N TRP A 81 -11.47 -7.91 19.26
CA TRP A 81 -11.70 -9.35 19.13
C TRP A 81 -10.93 -10.18 20.13
N ASN A 82 -9.67 -9.84 20.41
CA ASN A 82 -8.86 -10.51 21.42
C ASN A 82 -9.44 -10.38 22.84
N ARG A 83 -10.33 -9.41 23.10
CA ARG A 83 -11.00 -9.25 24.40
C ARG A 83 -12.20 -10.19 24.56
N GLU A 84 -12.69 -10.78 23.49
CA GLU A 84 -13.83 -11.70 23.48
C GLU A 84 -13.42 -13.12 23.93
N MET A 85 -13.03 -13.25 25.19
CA MET A 85 -12.49 -14.51 25.77
C MET A 85 -13.54 -15.62 25.91
N ASN A 86 -14.84 -15.27 25.99
CA ASN A 86 -15.95 -16.23 26.13
C ASN A 86 -16.72 -16.46 24.83
N ASN A 87 -16.10 -16.18 23.69
CA ASN A 87 -16.72 -16.35 22.38
C ASN A 87 -16.19 -17.62 21.69
N LYS A 88 -17.09 -18.57 21.40
CA LYS A 88 -16.74 -19.82 20.70
C LYS A 88 -16.14 -19.56 19.32
N LEU A 89 -16.56 -18.50 18.64
CA LEU A 89 -16.02 -18.12 17.33
C LEU A 89 -14.59 -17.58 17.46
N HIS A 90 -14.26 -16.88 18.56
CA HIS A 90 -12.89 -16.44 18.83
C HIS A 90 -11.95 -17.63 19.05
N ALA A 91 -12.41 -18.68 19.73
CA ALA A 91 -11.63 -19.91 19.91
C ALA A 91 -11.29 -20.60 18.58
N VAL A 92 -12.20 -20.56 17.61
CA VAL A 92 -11.98 -21.13 16.26
C VAL A 92 -11.15 -20.20 15.39
N LYS A 93 -11.40 -18.88 15.47
CA LYS A 93 -10.78 -17.87 14.62
C LYS A 93 -10.23 -16.70 15.44
N PRO A 94 -9.06 -16.83 16.06
CA PRO A 94 -8.49 -15.76 16.86
C PRO A 94 -8.00 -14.58 16.02
N LEU A 95 -7.66 -14.79 14.74
CA LEU A 95 -7.11 -13.75 13.86
C LEU A 95 -8.14 -13.24 12.84
N ILE A 96 -8.33 -11.91 12.79
CA ILE A 96 -9.15 -11.19 11.80
C ILE A 96 -8.37 -11.07 10.48
N GLN A 97 -8.23 -12.21 9.83
CA GLN A 97 -7.70 -12.33 8.49
C GLN A 97 -8.55 -13.31 7.66
N GLU A 98 -8.37 -13.28 6.35
CA GLU A 98 -8.98 -14.27 5.46
C GLU A 98 -8.51 -15.68 5.86
N TRP A 99 -9.40 -16.67 5.80
CA TRP A 99 -8.96 -18.06 5.99
C TRP A 99 -8.14 -18.49 4.79
N GLU A 100 -7.09 -19.28 5.01
CA GLU A 100 -6.31 -19.84 3.90
C GLU A 100 -7.19 -20.69 2.97
N SER A 101 -8.23 -21.32 3.52
CA SER A 101 -9.23 -22.10 2.78
C SER A 101 -10.35 -21.26 2.14
N ALA A 102 -10.42 -19.94 2.37
CA ALA A 102 -11.51 -19.09 1.88
C ALA A 102 -11.50 -18.83 0.37
N ARG A 103 -10.54 -19.40 -0.36
CA ARG A 103 -10.44 -19.29 -1.82
C ARG A 103 -10.51 -20.66 -2.46
N HIS A 104 -11.59 -21.38 -2.18
CA HIS A 104 -11.81 -22.66 -2.82
C HIS A 104 -12.34 -22.41 -4.24
N ARG A 105 -11.84 -23.15 -5.23
CA ARG A 105 -12.24 -22.96 -6.64
C ARG A 105 -13.75 -23.11 -6.85
N GLU A 106 -14.37 -23.95 -6.02
CA GLU A 106 -15.81 -24.22 -6.03
C GLU A 106 -16.49 -23.56 -4.82
N ARG A 107 -17.40 -22.62 -5.11
CA ARG A 107 -18.21 -21.87 -4.14
C ARG A 107 -19.01 -22.76 -3.18
N PHE A 108 -19.35 -23.98 -3.58
CA PHE A 108 -20.08 -24.93 -2.72
C PHE A 108 -19.35 -25.17 -1.38
N TYR A 109 -18.03 -25.40 -1.43
CA TYR A 109 -17.24 -25.67 -0.23
C TYR A 109 -17.11 -24.43 0.67
N GLU A 110 -16.99 -23.24 0.09
CA GLU A 110 -16.99 -21.97 0.85
C GLU A 110 -18.32 -21.76 1.60
N VAL A 111 -19.45 -22.09 0.96
CA VAL A 111 -20.77 -21.97 1.58
C VAL A 111 -20.94 -22.97 2.72
N VAL A 112 -20.44 -24.20 2.59
CA VAL A 112 -20.48 -25.20 3.68
C VAL A 112 -19.60 -24.75 4.85
N LEU A 113 -18.37 -24.30 4.59
CA LEU A 113 -17.44 -23.83 5.63
C LEU A 113 -17.96 -22.61 6.40
N CYS A 114 -18.68 -21.69 5.74
CA CYS A 114 -19.27 -20.52 6.39
C CYS A 114 -20.57 -20.80 7.18
N ARG A 115 -21.09 -22.02 7.15
CA ARG A 115 -22.34 -22.43 7.82
C ARG A 115 -22.14 -23.37 9.01
N LEU A 116 -20.92 -23.84 9.24
CA LEU A 116 -20.50 -24.59 10.44
C LEU A 116 -20.28 -23.62 11.60
#